data_AF-A0A6M2DD81-F1
#
_entry.id   AF-A0A6M2DD81-F1
#
_cell.length_a   1.000
_cell.length_b   1.000
_cell.length_c   1.000
_cell.angle_alpha   90.00
_cell.angle_beta   90.00
_cell.angle_gamma   90.00
#
_symmetry.space_group_name_H-M   'P 1'
#
loop_
_entity.id
_entity.type
_entity.pdbx_description
1 polymer ?
#
loop_
_entity_poly.entity_id
_entity_poly.type
_entity_poly.pdbx_seq_one_letter_code
_entity_poly.pdbx_strand_id
1 'polypeptide(L)'
;MPDSRVDPDNRSPRESGEDSEDESEILEESPCGRWLKRREEVDQRDVPGIDCAHLAMDTEEGVEVVWNEVLFSERKSFRKQEEKIRTVFENLTLLGHPNIVNFHRYWTDTHNERPRVIFITEYMSSGSLKQFLKRTKRNVKRLPLPAWKRWCTQILSALSYLHSCSPPIIHGNLSCDTIFIQHNGLVKIGSVAPDSINDHVKTCRERLKNFHFVAPELGDPTQATDVFAFGMCALEMAALEIQGNGEVPTSSNSSSTGSSTTDPAIVNDENIRRTIDTLEDPLQRDFIAKCLASDPAARPAARELLFHPLLFEVHSLKLLAAHVLVNTSGSSESIMDDVVQRLYGPDTVMAEIHSKGGESKQWKISDVPIAEKLEKFVEDVRYGIYPLTAFISRTPPPQQRGRAISPEAADSVKSVTPEPLDVEMRRIVNMMCNVKPKEDGCDLLMTLLLRMDDKMNRQLTCQISSDDTAVMLSQELVHLGFIHETDQDKVTSLIEDALRSCGKSNAISKSPIEETNEPPLLVPTTSSQTAVHSAS
;
A
#
# COMPACT_ATOMS: atom_id res chain seq x y z
N MET A 1 -28.17 47.82 47.84
CA MET A 1 -27.15 47.55 48.89
C MET A 1 -27.88 46.90 50.05
N PRO A 2 -27.56 45.65 50.40
CA PRO A 2 -26.19 45.16 50.55
C PRO A 2 -25.76 44.12 49.50
N ASP A 3 -24.45 44.11 49.29
CA ASP A 3 -23.64 43.18 48.49
C ASP A 3 -23.60 41.78 49.10
N SER A 4 -23.77 40.76 48.25
CA SER A 4 -23.20 39.43 48.47
C SER A 4 -22.49 38.98 47.20
N ARG A 5 -21.15 39.01 47.26
CA ARG A 5 -20.22 38.48 46.26
C ARG A 5 -20.51 36.99 46.03
N VAL A 6 -20.65 36.59 44.76
CA VAL A 6 -20.68 35.19 44.34
C VAL A 6 -19.35 34.90 43.65
N ASP A 7 -18.54 34.04 44.27
CA ASP A 7 -17.36 33.40 43.66
C ASP A 7 -17.80 32.55 42.45
N PRO A 8 -17.18 32.70 41.27
CA PRO A 8 -17.44 31.81 40.14
C PRO A 8 -16.37 30.73 40.09
N ASP A 9 -16.38 29.79 41.04
CA ASP A 9 -15.45 28.65 40.97
C ASP A 9 -16.12 27.39 41.56
N ASN A 10 -17.14 26.90 40.87
CA ASN A 10 -17.53 25.49 40.96
C ASN A 10 -18.44 25.10 39.78
N ARG A 11 -17.86 24.66 38.66
CA ARG A 11 -18.55 23.78 37.71
C ARG A 11 -17.67 22.57 37.45
N SER A 12 -18.06 21.45 38.06
CA SER A 12 -17.50 20.13 37.79
C SER A 12 -17.80 19.68 36.36
N PRO A 13 -16.93 18.86 35.74
CA PRO A 13 -17.07 18.44 34.35
C PRO A 13 -18.02 17.26 34.22
N ARG A 14 -19.27 17.51 33.79
CA ARG A 14 -20.16 16.49 33.21
C ARG A 14 -21.12 17.15 32.23
N GLU A 15 -20.88 16.91 30.94
CA GLU A 15 -21.86 16.41 29.95
C GLU A 15 -21.21 16.48 28.56
N SER A 16 -20.33 15.52 28.29
CA SER A 16 -19.75 15.23 26.97
C SER A 16 -20.78 14.46 26.13
N GLY A 17 -21.82 15.15 25.66
CA GLY A 17 -22.91 14.56 24.88
C GLY A 17 -23.42 15.44 23.73
N GLU A 18 -23.35 16.77 23.86
CA GLU A 18 -23.88 17.67 22.82
C GLU A 18 -22.83 18.07 21.76
N ASP A 19 -21.53 18.01 22.07
CA ASP A 19 -20.46 18.38 21.13
C ASP A 19 -20.25 17.36 19.99
N SER A 20 -20.69 16.11 20.15
CA SER A 20 -20.45 15.04 19.15
C SER A 20 -21.41 15.04 17.95
N GLU A 21 -22.58 15.67 18.09
CA GLU A 21 -23.59 15.71 17.02
C GLU A 21 -23.22 16.75 15.94
N ASP A 22 -22.56 17.85 16.31
CA ASP A 22 -22.12 18.92 15.41
C ASP A 22 -20.83 18.53 14.64
N GLU A 23 -19.92 17.79 15.28
CA GLU A 23 -18.70 17.29 14.61
C GLU A 23 -18.98 16.24 13.52
N SER A 24 -20.10 15.53 13.63
CA SER A 24 -20.55 14.51 12.67
C SER A 24 -21.38 15.08 11.51
N GLU A 25 -21.62 16.40 11.46
CA GLU A 25 -22.40 17.04 10.40
C GLU A 25 -21.70 16.87 9.04
N ILE A 26 -22.46 16.43 8.02
CA ILE A 26 -21.96 16.26 6.66
C ILE A 26 -21.98 17.62 5.94
N LEU A 27 -20.79 18.11 5.60
CA LEU A 27 -20.59 19.39 4.91
C LEU A 27 -20.70 19.25 3.39
N GLU A 28 -20.20 18.15 2.84
CA GLU A 28 -20.09 17.94 1.39
C GLU A 28 -20.07 16.45 1.07
N GLU A 29 -20.58 16.08 -0.11
CA GLU A 29 -20.62 14.70 -0.61
C GLU A 29 -19.82 14.61 -1.92
N SER A 30 -19.04 13.54 -2.07
CA SER A 30 -18.27 13.28 -3.29
C SER A 30 -19.20 13.10 -4.51
N PRO A 31 -18.75 13.35 -5.75
CA PRO A 31 -19.58 13.21 -6.95
C PRO A 31 -20.21 11.82 -7.16
N CYS A 32 -19.63 10.77 -6.58
CA CYS A 32 -20.15 9.40 -6.63
C CYS A 32 -20.92 8.98 -5.37
N GLY A 33 -21.13 9.88 -4.42
CA GLY A 33 -21.82 9.63 -3.16
C GLY A 33 -21.12 8.72 -2.15
N ARG A 34 -19.88 8.31 -2.42
CA ARG A 34 -19.13 7.38 -1.56
C ARG A 34 -18.51 8.05 -0.34
N TRP A 35 -17.93 9.23 -0.50
CA TRP A 35 -17.25 9.93 0.59
C TRP A 35 -18.07 11.11 1.08
N LEU A 36 -18.26 11.18 2.40
CA LEU A 36 -19.01 12.23 3.09
C LEU A 36 -18.08 13.04 3.97
N LYS A 37 -17.85 14.31 3.63
CA LYS A 37 -17.00 15.25 4.37
C LYS A 37 -17.68 15.68 5.66
N ARG A 38 -16.97 15.59 6.79
CA ARG A 38 -17.43 16.04 8.11
C ARG A 38 -16.89 17.44 8.46
N ARG A 39 -17.44 18.03 9.52
CA ARG A 39 -16.97 19.31 10.08
C ARG A 39 -15.59 19.22 10.72
N GLU A 40 -15.23 18.06 11.27
CA GLU A 40 -13.94 17.85 11.93
C GLU A 40 -12.77 18.10 10.97
N GLU A 41 -11.95 19.10 11.29
CA GLU A 41 -10.73 19.40 10.56
C GLU A 41 -9.58 18.56 11.13
N VAL A 42 -8.86 17.87 10.25
CA VAL A 42 -7.70 17.08 10.68
C VAL A 42 -6.52 18.02 10.88
N ASP A 43 -5.77 17.83 11.97
CA ASP A 43 -4.50 18.53 12.28
C ASP A 43 -3.34 18.15 11.32
N GLN A 44 -3.67 17.89 10.05
CA GLN A 44 -2.75 17.76 8.92
C GLN A 44 -2.51 19.11 8.21
N ARG A 45 -2.99 20.24 8.77
CA ARG A 45 -2.86 21.59 8.18
C ARG A 45 -1.41 22.09 8.01
N ASP A 46 -0.43 21.41 8.60
CA ASP A 46 0.99 21.75 8.46
C ASP A 46 1.66 21.04 7.26
N VAL A 47 0.89 20.45 6.33
CA VAL A 47 1.40 19.90 5.07
C VAL A 47 1.30 20.94 3.95
N PRO A 48 2.41 21.57 3.52
CA PRO A 48 2.44 22.51 2.40
C PRO A 48 1.76 21.95 1.14
N GLY A 49 0.90 22.76 0.52
CA GLY A 49 0.20 22.41 -0.72
C GLY A 49 -1.23 21.88 -0.52
N ILE A 50 -1.65 21.62 0.72
CA ILE A 50 -3.05 21.33 1.10
C ILE A 50 -3.59 22.55 1.83
N ASP A 51 -4.65 23.16 1.31
CA ASP A 51 -5.26 24.33 1.94
C ASP A 51 -6.22 23.94 3.06
N CYS A 52 -6.93 22.81 2.91
CA CYS A 52 -7.85 22.29 3.90
C CYS A 52 -7.84 20.76 3.93
N ALA A 53 -7.86 20.16 5.13
CA ALA A 53 -7.99 18.71 5.33
C ALA A 53 -9.08 18.44 6.37
N HIS A 54 -10.08 17.63 6.01
CA HIS A 54 -11.21 17.29 6.87
C HIS A 54 -11.35 15.78 7.00
N LEU A 55 -11.92 15.33 8.12
CA LEU A 55 -12.32 13.94 8.27
C LEU A 55 -13.49 13.66 7.33
N ALA A 56 -13.51 12.48 6.74
CA ALA A 56 -14.61 12.03 5.90
C ALA A 56 -14.92 10.56 6.13
N MET A 57 -16.17 10.17 5.87
CA MET A 57 -16.64 8.79 5.96
C MET A 57 -16.64 8.15 4.58
N ASP A 58 -16.00 7.00 4.42
CA ASP A 58 -16.21 6.11 3.27
C ASP A 58 -17.43 5.23 3.55
N THR A 59 -18.53 5.46 2.84
CA THR A 59 -19.80 4.77 3.07
C THR A 59 -19.83 3.34 2.55
N GLU A 60 -18.92 2.97 1.63
CA GLU A 60 -18.82 1.61 1.09
C GLU A 60 -18.00 0.71 2.01
N GLU A 61 -16.84 1.20 2.47
CA GLU A 61 -15.91 0.43 3.31
C GLU A 61 -16.19 0.58 4.81
N GLY A 62 -16.95 1.61 5.21
CA GLY A 62 -17.26 1.86 6.61
C GLY A 62 -16.08 2.41 7.41
N VAL A 63 -15.11 3.06 6.76
CA VAL A 63 -13.87 3.55 7.38
C VAL A 63 -13.72 5.06 7.25
N GLU A 64 -12.92 5.62 8.15
CA GLU A 64 -12.54 7.04 8.11
C GLU A 64 -11.43 7.27 7.10
N VAL A 65 -11.58 8.36 6.35
CA VAL A 65 -10.63 8.82 5.33
C VAL A 65 -10.41 10.33 5.50
N VAL A 66 -9.41 10.87 4.81
CA VAL A 66 -9.12 12.31 4.81
C VAL A 66 -9.54 12.91 3.49
N TRP A 67 -10.36 13.97 3.58
CA TRP A 67 -10.76 14.81 2.47
C TRP A 67 -9.84 16.02 2.39
N ASN A 68 -8.98 16.02 1.38
CA ASN A 68 -7.98 17.07 1.15
C ASN A 68 -8.43 17.99 0.03
N GLU A 69 -8.24 19.30 0.22
CA GLU A 69 -8.59 20.32 -0.77
C GLU A 69 -7.39 21.21 -1.10
N VAL A 70 -7.24 21.48 -2.38
CA VAL A 70 -6.23 22.38 -2.94
C VAL A 70 -6.92 23.44 -3.77
N LEU A 71 -6.86 24.70 -3.32
CA LEU A 71 -7.48 25.86 -3.93
C LEU A 71 -6.50 26.60 -4.84
N PHE A 72 -6.95 26.86 -6.06
CA PHE A 72 -6.18 27.61 -7.04
C PHE A 72 -6.62 29.07 -7.06
N SER A 73 -5.64 29.97 -7.22
CA SER A 73 -5.89 31.42 -7.20
C SER A 73 -6.74 31.91 -8.38
N GLU A 74 -6.58 31.32 -9.57
CA GLU A 74 -7.20 31.79 -10.81
C GLU A 74 -7.63 30.64 -11.73
N ARG A 75 -8.84 30.71 -12.30
CA ARG A 75 -9.34 29.73 -13.29
C ARG A 75 -8.46 29.60 -14.53
N LYS A 76 -7.86 30.69 -15.00
CA LYS A 76 -6.98 30.66 -16.18
C LYS A 76 -5.69 29.88 -15.91
N SER A 77 -5.16 29.98 -14.69
CA SER A 77 -3.98 29.22 -14.26
C SER A 77 -4.31 27.73 -14.17
N PHE A 78 -5.44 27.39 -13.54
CA PHE A 78 -5.92 26.02 -13.43
C PHE A 78 -6.06 25.33 -14.79
N ARG A 79 -6.74 25.95 -15.77
CA ARG A 79 -6.93 25.36 -17.11
C ARG A 79 -5.62 25.09 -17.86
N LYS A 80 -4.57 25.89 -17.63
CA LYS A 80 -3.26 25.64 -18.25
C LYS A 80 -2.57 24.41 -17.67
N GLN A 81 -2.88 24.08 -16.41
CA GLN A 81 -2.25 23.02 -15.65
C GLN A 81 -3.12 21.76 -15.51
N GLU A 82 -4.39 21.82 -15.95
CA GLU A 82 -5.38 20.77 -15.79
C GLU A 82 -4.88 19.40 -16.25
N GLU A 83 -4.25 19.32 -17.42
CA GLU A 83 -3.70 18.06 -17.94
C GLU A 83 -2.54 17.53 -17.08
N LYS A 84 -1.71 18.43 -16.55
CA LYS A 84 -0.60 18.07 -15.66
C LYS A 84 -1.11 17.62 -14.29
N ILE A 85 -2.13 18.30 -13.75
CA ILE A 85 -2.83 17.91 -12.52
C ILE A 85 -3.44 16.53 -12.69
N ARG A 86 -4.19 16.32 -13.78
CA ARG A 86 -4.83 15.03 -14.12
C ARG A 86 -3.80 13.90 -14.17
N THR A 87 -2.74 14.06 -14.97
CA THR A 87 -1.67 13.07 -15.11
C THR A 87 -1.02 12.73 -13.76
N VAL A 88 -0.77 13.74 -12.94
CA VAL A 88 -0.12 13.52 -11.65
C VAL A 88 -1.03 12.79 -10.68
N PHE A 89 -2.28 13.22 -10.52
CA PHE A 89 -3.20 12.56 -9.60
C PHE A 89 -3.60 11.15 -10.07
N GLU A 90 -3.70 10.91 -11.37
CA GLU A 90 -3.81 9.55 -11.91
C GLU A 90 -2.64 8.67 -11.47
N ASN A 91 -1.40 9.16 -11.62
CA ASN A 91 -0.22 8.42 -11.15
C ASN A 91 -0.25 8.18 -9.63
N LEU A 92 -0.69 9.16 -8.84
CA LEU A 92 -0.80 9.02 -7.38
C LEU A 92 -1.84 7.97 -6.97
N THR A 93 -2.98 7.88 -7.64
CA THR A 93 -4.00 6.84 -7.38
C THR A 93 -3.50 5.42 -7.66
N LEU A 94 -2.45 5.28 -8.47
CA LEU A 94 -1.85 3.99 -8.81
C LEU A 94 -0.73 3.57 -7.85
N LEU A 95 -0.33 4.43 -6.91
CA LEU A 95 0.71 4.11 -5.95
C LEU A 95 0.20 3.10 -4.91
N GLY A 96 0.93 2.00 -4.75
CA GLY A 96 0.61 0.95 -3.80
C GLY A 96 1.86 0.49 -3.06
N HIS A 97 2.09 1.05 -1.87
CA HIS A 97 3.24 0.68 -1.03
C HIS A 97 2.85 0.72 0.47
N PRO A 98 3.27 -0.27 1.28
CA PRO A 98 2.87 -0.36 2.70
C PRO A 98 3.34 0.82 3.56
N ASN A 99 4.38 1.54 3.13
CA ASN A 99 4.90 2.73 3.81
C ASN A 99 4.58 4.05 3.09
N ILE A 100 3.57 4.06 2.21
CA ILE A 100 3.03 5.28 1.59
C ILE A 100 1.55 5.36 1.97
N VAL A 101 1.06 6.56 2.28
CA VAL A 101 -0.36 6.82 2.51
C VAL A 101 -1.13 6.58 1.21
N ASN A 102 -2.11 5.69 1.25
CA ASN A 102 -2.93 5.29 0.13
C ASN A 102 -3.77 6.46 -0.37
N PHE A 103 -3.76 6.60 -1.69
CA PHE A 103 -4.52 7.61 -2.39
C PHE A 103 -5.73 6.94 -3.06
N HIS A 104 -6.94 7.19 -2.55
CA HIS A 104 -8.14 6.48 -2.96
C HIS A 104 -8.73 7.04 -4.25
N ARG A 105 -8.90 8.37 -4.34
CA ARG A 105 -9.50 9.05 -5.49
C ARG A 105 -9.24 10.54 -5.47
N TYR A 106 -9.41 11.18 -6.62
CA TYR A 106 -9.48 12.65 -6.73
C TYR A 106 -10.59 13.06 -7.70
N TRP A 107 -10.98 14.33 -7.63
CA TRP A 107 -11.76 15.02 -8.65
C TRP A 107 -11.49 16.52 -8.59
N THR A 108 -11.97 17.24 -9.61
CA THR A 108 -11.82 18.68 -9.72
C THR A 108 -13.17 19.34 -9.61
N ASP A 109 -13.27 20.39 -8.80
CA ASP A 109 -14.44 21.26 -8.75
C ASP A 109 -14.07 22.62 -9.35
N THR A 110 -14.70 22.95 -10.47
CA THR A 110 -14.50 24.21 -11.19
C THR A 110 -15.73 25.11 -11.17
N HIS A 111 -16.78 24.75 -10.43
CA HIS A 111 -18.04 25.48 -10.38
C HIS A 111 -17.93 26.75 -9.53
N ASN A 112 -17.16 26.71 -8.44
CA ASN A 112 -16.91 27.85 -7.56
C ASN A 112 -15.97 28.91 -8.16
N GLU A 113 -16.01 30.14 -7.62
CA GLU A 113 -15.18 31.27 -8.10
C GLU A 113 -13.69 30.90 -8.21
N ARG A 114 -13.21 30.07 -7.29
CA ARG A 114 -11.87 29.47 -7.29
C ARG A 114 -11.98 27.98 -7.58
N PRO A 115 -11.31 27.46 -8.62
CA PRO A 115 -11.27 26.03 -8.85
C PRO A 115 -10.46 25.36 -7.75
N ARG A 116 -10.88 24.15 -7.38
CA ARG A 116 -10.19 23.32 -6.40
C ARG A 116 -10.02 21.90 -6.91
N VAL A 117 -8.96 21.26 -6.44
CA VAL A 117 -8.78 19.81 -6.56
C VAL A 117 -9.09 19.21 -5.21
N ILE A 118 -9.93 18.18 -5.20
CA ILE A 118 -10.28 17.43 -4.01
C ILE A 118 -9.73 16.03 -4.16
N PHE A 119 -9.15 15.49 -3.09
CA PHE A 119 -8.69 14.12 -3.09
C PHE A 119 -8.79 13.43 -1.74
N ILE A 120 -8.94 12.10 -1.80
CA ILE A 120 -9.20 11.23 -0.67
C ILE A 120 -7.98 10.36 -0.38
N THR A 121 -7.51 10.38 0.86
CA THR A 121 -6.44 9.52 1.35
C THR A 121 -6.87 8.73 2.58
N GLU A 122 -6.18 7.65 2.90
CA GLU A 122 -6.45 6.93 4.16
C GLU A 122 -6.20 7.83 5.39
N TYR A 123 -6.95 7.60 6.46
CA TYR A 123 -6.77 8.32 7.71
C TYR A 123 -5.70 7.66 8.60
N MET A 124 -4.80 8.49 9.15
CA MET A 124 -3.70 8.06 10.02
C MET A 124 -3.97 8.48 11.47
N SER A 125 -4.73 7.63 12.20
CA SER A 125 -5.22 7.96 13.55
C SER A 125 -4.16 8.11 14.63
N SER A 126 -2.95 7.56 14.45
CA SER A 126 -1.89 7.65 15.48
C SER A 126 -1.03 8.94 15.38
N GLY A 127 -1.35 9.83 14.44
CA GLY A 127 -0.71 11.12 14.27
C GLY A 127 0.66 11.07 13.59
N SER A 128 1.30 12.24 13.51
CA SER A 128 2.61 12.40 12.85
C SER A 128 3.78 11.98 13.74
N LEU A 129 4.90 11.66 13.10
CA LEU A 129 6.17 11.36 13.74
C LEU A 129 6.65 12.55 14.59
N LYS A 130 6.44 13.80 14.13
CA LYS A 130 6.73 15.00 14.91
C LYS A 130 6.00 15.04 16.25
N GLN A 131 4.68 14.75 16.23
CA GLN A 131 3.88 14.70 17.45
C GLN A 131 4.40 13.60 18.41
N PHE A 132 4.76 12.44 17.86
CA PHE A 132 5.34 11.35 18.63
C PHE A 132 6.69 11.73 19.26
N LEU A 133 7.60 12.35 18.50
CA LEU A 133 8.91 12.78 19.00
C LEU A 133 8.76 13.85 20.10
N LYS A 134 7.86 14.82 19.93
CA LYS A 134 7.52 15.82 20.96
C LYS A 134 7.05 15.18 22.27
N ARG A 135 6.16 14.17 22.19
CA ARG A 135 5.70 13.42 23.37
C ARG A 135 6.83 12.60 24.01
N THR A 136 7.67 11.97 23.21
CA THR A 136 8.79 11.13 23.66
C THR A 136 9.88 11.96 24.36
N LYS A 137 10.18 13.16 23.84
CA LYS A 137 11.10 14.14 24.45
C LYS A 137 10.66 14.55 25.86
N ARG A 138 9.36 14.84 26.06
CA ARG A 138 8.80 15.18 27.38
C ARG A 138 9.01 14.07 28.41
N ASN A 139 9.05 12.82 27.95
CA ASN A 139 9.29 11.65 28.80
C ASN A 139 10.78 11.31 28.98
N VAL A 140 11.70 12.13 28.42
CA VAL A 140 13.17 11.99 28.52
C VAL A 140 13.65 10.59 28.10
N LYS A 141 13.01 10.00 27.08
CA LYS A 141 13.41 8.70 26.53
C LYS A 141 13.94 8.89 25.12
N ARG A 142 15.17 8.45 24.86
CA ARG A 142 15.68 8.34 23.49
C ARG A 142 14.97 7.21 22.75
N LEU A 143 14.82 7.36 21.43
CA LEU A 143 14.31 6.30 20.58
C LEU A 143 15.36 5.17 20.54
N PRO A 144 15.01 3.91 20.88
CA PRO A 144 15.95 2.81 20.78
C PRO A 144 16.46 2.62 19.36
N LEU A 145 17.76 2.35 19.20
CA LEU A 145 18.38 2.17 17.88
C LEU A 145 17.66 1.15 16.97
N PRO A 146 17.16 -0.01 17.46
CA PRO A 146 16.40 -0.93 16.60
C PRO A 146 15.11 -0.33 16.03
N ALA A 147 14.39 0.48 16.81
CA ALA A 147 13.18 1.16 16.33
C ALA A 147 13.54 2.24 15.31
N TRP A 148 14.61 3.00 15.57
CA TRP A 148 15.15 3.98 14.63
C TRP A 148 15.53 3.33 13.29
N LYS A 149 16.25 2.20 13.31
CA LYS A 149 16.64 1.45 12.09
C LYS A 149 15.40 1.00 11.31
N ARG A 150 14.38 0.48 12.01
CA ARG A 150 13.11 0.03 11.42
C ARG A 150 12.39 1.16 10.70
N TRP A 151 12.22 2.33 11.33
CA TRP A 151 11.57 3.48 10.69
C TRP A 151 12.39 4.04 9.53
N CYS A 152 13.71 4.14 9.66
CA CYS A 152 14.58 4.55 8.54
C CYS A 152 14.43 3.62 7.33
N THR A 153 14.39 2.31 7.56
CA THR A 153 14.21 1.29 6.51
C THR A 153 12.86 1.46 5.79
N GLN A 154 11.78 1.70 6.54
CA GLN A 154 10.44 1.88 5.98
C GLN A 154 10.32 3.15 5.12
N ILE A 155 10.88 4.27 5.61
CA ILE A 155 10.89 5.54 4.88
C ILE A 155 11.72 5.41 3.59
N LEU A 156 12.92 4.81 3.68
CA LEU A 156 13.76 4.58 2.50
C LEU A 156 13.15 3.60 1.50
N SER A 157 12.41 2.58 1.97
CA SER A 157 11.68 1.66 1.09
C SER A 157 10.65 2.42 0.25
N ALA A 158 9.89 3.33 0.87
CA ALA A 158 8.93 4.17 0.17
C ALA A 158 9.59 5.14 -0.81
N LEU A 159 10.67 5.83 -0.41
CA LEU A 159 11.41 6.73 -1.30
C LEU A 159 12.02 5.98 -2.49
N SER A 160 12.63 4.81 -2.25
CA SER A 160 13.18 3.95 -3.29
C SER A 160 12.10 3.53 -4.30
N TYR A 161 10.88 3.22 -3.83
CA TYR A 161 9.75 2.93 -4.69
C TYR A 161 9.36 4.13 -5.57
N LEU A 162 9.17 5.31 -4.98
CA LEU A 162 8.83 6.54 -5.71
C LEU A 162 9.90 6.91 -6.75
N HIS A 163 11.17 6.84 -6.37
CA HIS A 163 12.32 7.14 -7.24
C HIS A 163 12.49 6.12 -8.39
N SER A 164 11.93 4.92 -8.24
CA SER A 164 11.94 3.87 -9.27
C SER A 164 10.82 3.98 -10.30
N CYS A 165 9.84 4.86 -10.08
CA CYS A 165 8.78 5.11 -11.06
C CYS A 165 9.35 5.69 -12.37
N SER A 166 8.58 5.59 -13.46
CA SER A 166 8.95 6.13 -14.77
C SER A 166 7.83 7.04 -15.29
N PRO A 167 7.98 8.38 -15.21
CA PRO A 167 9.13 9.11 -14.67
C PRO A 167 9.25 8.98 -13.13
N PRO A 168 10.45 9.17 -12.55
CA PRO A 168 10.63 9.15 -11.10
C PRO A 168 9.74 10.17 -10.40
N ILE A 169 9.13 9.76 -9.29
CA ILE A 169 8.31 10.64 -8.46
C ILE A 169 9.20 11.15 -7.33
N ILE A 170 9.33 12.48 -7.23
CA ILE A 170 10.05 13.13 -6.14
C ILE A 170 9.05 13.48 -5.05
N HIS A 171 9.41 13.25 -3.79
CA HIS A 171 8.53 13.60 -2.67
C HIS A 171 8.51 15.10 -2.42
N GLY A 172 9.65 15.78 -2.47
CA GLY A 172 9.77 17.25 -2.47
C GLY A 172 9.42 17.96 -1.15
N ASN A 173 8.88 17.24 -0.17
CA ASN A 173 8.40 17.81 1.10
C ASN A 173 8.40 16.78 2.24
N LEU A 174 9.41 15.92 2.28
CA LEU A 174 9.53 14.94 3.36
C LEU A 174 9.93 15.64 4.66
N SER A 175 9.15 15.47 5.73
CA SER A 175 9.48 15.95 7.07
C SER A 175 8.89 15.03 8.15
N CYS A 176 9.26 15.21 9.41
CA CYS A 176 8.63 14.48 10.51
C CYS A 176 7.13 14.79 10.67
N ASP A 177 6.62 15.89 10.10
CA ASP A 177 5.20 16.23 10.08
C ASP A 177 4.44 15.48 8.97
N THR A 178 5.12 15.14 7.88
CA THR A 178 4.54 14.38 6.75
C THR A 178 4.74 12.87 6.86
N ILE A 179 5.41 12.40 7.92
CA ILE A 179 5.55 10.96 8.23
C ILE A 179 4.57 10.63 9.34
N PHE A 180 3.75 9.61 9.12
CA PHE A 180 2.70 9.18 10.04
C PHE A 180 3.04 7.84 10.67
N ILE A 181 2.67 7.67 11.93
CA ILE A 181 2.81 6.40 12.65
C ILE A 181 1.48 5.65 12.59
N GLN A 182 1.54 4.33 12.52
CA GLN A 182 0.40 3.43 12.62
C GLN A 182 0.31 2.80 14.02
N HIS A 183 -0.88 2.33 14.39
CA HIS A 183 -1.15 1.68 15.68
C HIS A 183 -0.26 0.44 15.93
N ASN A 184 0.17 -0.25 14.88
CA ASN A 184 1.08 -1.39 14.92
C ASN A 184 2.58 -0.99 14.91
N GLY A 185 2.90 0.29 15.03
CA GLY A 185 4.27 0.81 15.10
C GLY A 185 5.00 0.89 13.75
N LEU A 186 4.28 0.75 12.63
CA LEU A 186 4.80 1.05 11.29
C LEU A 186 4.75 2.56 11.01
N VAL A 187 5.51 3.01 10.01
CA VAL A 187 5.39 4.36 9.47
C VAL A 187 4.93 4.37 8.01
N LYS A 188 4.19 5.41 7.65
CA LYS A 188 3.82 5.75 6.28
C LYS A 188 4.21 7.19 5.97
N ILE A 189 4.77 7.43 4.80
CA ILE A 189 4.98 8.80 4.32
C ILE A 189 3.71 9.28 3.63
N GLY A 190 3.26 10.48 4.00
CA GLY A 190 2.15 11.15 3.36
C GLY A 190 2.49 11.48 1.91
N SER A 191 1.60 11.14 0.98
CA SER A 191 1.84 11.42 -0.43
C SER A 191 1.79 12.93 -0.70
N VAL A 192 2.98 13.49 -0.93
CA VAL A 192 3.32 14.52 -1.93
C VAL A 192 2.14 15.30 -2.52
N ALA A 193 1.95 16.54 -2.08
CA ALA A 193 1.36 17.55 -2.95
C ALA A 193 2.37 17.78 -4.09
N PRO A 194 2.03 17.47 -5.36
CA PRO A 194 2.99 17.56 -6.44
C PRO A 194 3.58 18.96 -6.53
N ASP A 195 4.90 19.06 -6.72
CA ASP A 195 5.56 20.35 -7.01
C ASP A 195 4.94 21.06 -8.21
N SER A 196 4.35 20.28 -9.12
CA SER A 196 3.54 20.73 -10.25
C SER A 196 2.34 21.61 -9.87
N ILE A 197 1.87 21.52 -8.63
CA ILE A 197 0.74 22.25 -8.07
C ILE A 197 1.23 23.34 -7.11
N ASN A 198 2.38 23.12 -6.46
CA ASN A 198 2.96 24.03 -5.47
C ASN A 198 3.29 25.42 -6.03
N ASP A 199 3.70 25.59 -7.29
CA ASP A 199 4.04 26.92 -7.81
C ASP A 199 2.86 27.93 -7.87
N HIS A 200 1.60 27.46 -7.79
CA HIS A 200 0.41 28.28 -8.07
C HIS A 200 -0.69 28.24 -7.00
N VAL A 201 -0.51 27.46 -5.93
CA VAL A 201 -1.36 27.43 -4.73
C VAL A 201 -0.91 28.50 -3.75
N LYS A 202 -1.85 29.26 -3.18
CA LYS A 202 -1.54 30.45 -2.34
C LYS A 202 -0.66 30.10 -1.14
N THR A 203 -0.85 28.93 -0.57
CA THR A 203 -0.15 28.44 0.63
C THR A 203 1.33 28.14 0.36
N CYS A 204 1.72 27.87 -0.89
CA CYS A 204 3.12 27.70 -1.26
C CYS A 204 3.89 29.02 -1.40
N ARG A 205 3.19 30.16 -1.57
CA ARG A 205 3.80 31.50 -1.52
C ARG A 205 4.18 31.91 -0.09
N GLU A 206 3.53 31.34 0.92
CA GLU A 206 4.01 31.35 2.32
C GLU A 206 5.06 30.26 2.51
N ARG A 207 6.17 30.40 1.78
CA ARG A 207 7.34 29.53 1.94
C ARG A 207 7.91 29.72 3.35
N LEU A 208 8.26 28.58 3.96
CA LEU A 208 9.28 28.41 5.01
C LEU A 208 8.82 28.41 6.48
N LYS A 209 7.96 27.45 6.87
CA LYS A 209 7.86 27.06 8.29
C LYS A 209 8.91 26.01 8.71
N ASN A 210 9.53 25.32 7.75
CA ASN A 210 10.45 24.20 7.98
C ASN A 210 11.81 24.37 7.28
N PHE A 211 12.46 25.52 7.45
CA PHE A 211 13.75 25.88 6.82
C PHE A 211 14.85 24.81 6.96
N HIS A 212 14.84 23.99 8.01
CA HIS A 212 15.91 23.04 8.29
C HIS A 212 15.84 21.74 7.49
N PHE A 213 14.70 21.41 6.87
CA PHE A 213 14.57 20.21 6.03
C PHE A 213 14.88 20.47 4.55
N VAL A 214 15.14 21.72 4.17
CA VAL A 214 15.44 22.12 2.80
C VAL A 214 16.93 21.91 2.55
N ALA A 215 17.25 21.22 1.46
CA ALA A 215 18.63 20.99 1.06
C ALA A 215 19.35 22.32 0.72
N PRO A 216 20.67 22.43 0.96
CA PRO A 216 21.43 23.67 0.77
C PRO A 216 21.44 24.14 -0.69
N GLU A 217 21.29 23.24 -1.65
CA GLU A 217 21.05 23.59 -3.04
C GLU A 217 19.64 24.16 -3.24
N LEU A 218 19.57 25.46 -3.49
CA LEU A 218 18.31 26.12 -3.83
C LEU A 218 17.98 25.81 -5.30
N GLY A 219 17.06 24.88 -5.53
CA GLY A 219 16.68 24.44 -6.87
C GLY A 219 15.39 23.64 -6.91
N ASP A 220 15.08 23.07 -8.09
CA ASP A 220 13.94 22.18 -8.27
C ASP A 220 14.13 20.90 -7.45
N PRO A 221 13.07 20.32 -6.87
CA PRO A 221 13.15 19.08 -6.12
C PRO A 221 13.73 17.92 -6.94
N THR A 222 14.66 17.18 -6.34
CA THR A 222 15.32 16.02 -6.94
C THR A 222 15.31 14.82 -5.99
N GLN A 223 15.74 13.64 -6.47
CA GLN A 223 15.92 12.47 -5.59
C GLN A 223 16.92 12.76 -4.47
N ALA A 224 17.95 13.57 -4.74
CA ALA A 224 18.96 13.96 -3.75
C ALA A 224 18.42 14.93 -2.70
N THR A 225 17.42 15.76 -3.03
CA THR A 225 16.75 16.62 -2.04
C THR A 225 15.89 15.79 -1.08
N ASP A 226 15.21 14.74 -1.58
CA ASP A 226 14.48 13.80 -0.72
C ASP A 226 15.40 13.05 0.24
N VAL A 227 16.60 12.65 -0.21
CA VAL A 227 17.61 11.99 0.63
C VAL A 227 18.12 12.93 1.73
N PHE A 228 18.32 14.21 1.42
CA PHE A 228 18.68 15.21 2.43
C PHE A 228 17.57 15.39 3.47
N ALA A 229 16.33 15.57 3.02
CA ALA A 229 15.18 15.70 3.89
C ALA A 229 14.99 14.46 4.79
N PHE A 230 15.19 13.26 4.22
CA PHE A 230 15.26 12.02 4.98
C PHE A 230 16.36 12.03 6.04
N GLY A 231 17.57 12.49 5.69
CA GLY A 231 18.68 12.63 6.63
C GLY A 231 18.34 13.53 7.83
N MET A 232 17.61 14.62 7.58
CA MET A 232 17.15 15.53 8.63
C MET A 232 16.10 14.88 9.52
N CYS A 233 15.13 14.15 8.95
CA CYS A 233 14.18 13.35 9.72
C CYS A 233 14.90 12.28 10.56
N ALA A 234 15.89 11.60 9.99
CA ALA A 234 16.67 10.57 10.66
C ALA A 234 17.48 11.14 11.84
N LEU A 235 18.06 12.33 11.66
CA LEU A 235 18.75 13.07 12.72
C LEU A 235 17.78 13.50 13.83
N GLU A 236 16.61 14.03 13.48
CA GLU A 236 15.60 14.41 14.48
C GLU A 236 15.06 13.19 15.24
N MET A 237 14.85 12.05 14.58
CA MET A 237 14.48 10.81 15.25
C MET A 237 15.56 10.33 16.24
N ALA A 238 16.84 10.55 15.93
CA ALA A 238 17.96 10.12 16.76
C ALA A 238 18.18 11.07 17.96
N ALA A 239 18.12 12.38 17.72
CA ALA A 239 18.41 13.42 18.70
C ALA A 239 17.19 13.98 19.44
N LEU A 240 15.97 13.62 19.00
CA LEU A 240 14.65 14.12 19.43
C LEU A 240 14.38 15.61 19.14
N GLU A 241 15.42 16.40 18.85
CA GLU A 241 15.35 17.78 18.37
C GLU A 241 16.74 18.21 17.88
N ILE A 242 16.77 19.15 16.94
CA ILE A 242 18.00 19.83 16.53
C ILE A 242 18.00 21.21 17.19
N GLN A 243 18.99 21.47 18.05
CA GLN A 243 19.09 22.75 18.74
C GLN A 243 19.55 23.83 17.74
N GLY A 244 18.67 24.77 17.39
CA GLY A 244 19.04 25.98 16.66
C GLY A 244 19.70 27.01 17.59
N ASN A 245 20.48 27.96 17.03
CA ASN A 245 21.04 29.04 17.83
C ASN A 245 19.91 29.98 18.25
N GLY A 246 19.49 29.90 19.51
CA GLY A 246 18.45 30.74 20.11
C GLY A 246 18.93 32.12 20.57
N GLU A 247 19.98 32.69 19.99
CA GLU A 247 20.51 33.99 20.39
C GLU A 247 20.43 35.00 19.25
N VAL A 248 19.34 35.77 19.23
CA VAL A 248 19.37 37.12 18.65
C VAL A 248 20.32 37.93 19.54
N PRO A 249 21.39 38.56 19.03
CA PRO A 249 22.21 39.42 19.85
C PRO A 249 21.34 40.59 20.31
N THR A 250 21.01 40.62 21.59
CA THR A 250 20.34 41.75 22.22
C THR A 250 21.27 42.95 22.16
N SER A 251 21.07 43.82 21.18
CA SER A 251 21.51 45.21 21.26
C SER A 251 20.28 46.12 21.25
N SER A 252 19.92 46.56 22.45
CA SER A 252 19.19 47.79 22.83
C SER A 252 17.73 47.98 22.40
N ASN A 253 16.89 47.93 23.44
CA ASN A 253 15.77 48.84 23.74
C ASN A 253 14.55 48.85 22.81
N SER A 254 13.53 48.05 23.14
CA SER A 254 12.15 48.53 23.21
C SER A 254 11.25 47.53 23.92
N SER A 255 10.61 47.99 24.98
CA SER A 255 9.54 47.34 25.73
C SER A 255 8.28 47.16 24.88
N SER A 256 7.84 45.91 24.66
CA SER A 256 6.43 45.60 24.42
C SER A 256 6.11 44.17 24.85
N THR A 257 5.02 44.09 25.61
CA THR A 257 4.50 42.93 26.34
C THR A 257 3.74 41.98 25.42
N GLY A 258 4.00 40.67 25.56
CA GLY A 258 3.00 39.61 25.39
C GLY A 258 2.66 39.14 23.97
N SER A 259 3.52 38.29 23.39
CA SER A 259 3.16 37.30 22.36
C SER A 259 4.30 36.30 22.24
N SER A 260 4.24 35.17 22.96
CA SER A 260 5.22 34.09 22.84
C SER A 260 4.92 33.23 21.61
N THR A 261 5.10 33.79 20.42
CA THR A 261 5.30 33.05 19.17
C THR A 261 6.81 32.78 19.08
N THR A 262 7.21 31.57 19.45
CA THR A 262 8.60 31.12 19.29
C THR A 262 8.85 30.88 17.81
N ASP A 263 9.48 31.84 17.14
CA ASP A 263 9.99 31.62 15.77
C ASP A 263 10.95 30.41 15.80
N PRO A 264 10.83 29.45 14.86
CA PRO A 264 11.71 28.28 14.84
C PRO A 264 13.14 28.73 14.58
N ALA A 265 14.03 28.44 15.54
CA ALA A 265 15.44 28.77 15.46
C ALA A 265 16.04 28.21 14.16
N ILE A 266 16.74 29.07 13.40
CA ILE A 266 17.39 28.70 12.15
C ILE A 266 18.46 27.65 12.45
N VAL A 267 18.29 26.44 11.91
CA VAL A 267 19.28 25.37 12.00
C VAL A 267 20.33 25.62 10.92
N ASN A 268 21.59 25.80 11.33
CA ASN A 268 22.73 25.91 10.42
C ASN A 268 23.52 24.60 10.36
N ASP A 269 24.42 24.47 9.39
CA ASP A 269 25.28 23.28 9.21
C ASP A 269 26.11 22.94 10.45
N GLU A 270 26.47 23.93 11.27
CA GLU A 270 27.22 23.70 12.50
C GLU A 270 26.36 23.00 13.56
N ASN A 271 25.10 23.40 13.70
CA ASN A 271 24.16 22.75 14.60
C ASN A 271 23.89 21.31 14.17
N ILE A 272 23.72 21.07 12.85
CA ILE A 272 23.58 19.72 12.30
C ILE A 272 24.79 18.86 12.67
N ARG A 273 26.01 19.32 12.38
CA ARG A 273 27.25 18.59 12.68
C ARG A 273 27.39 18.31 14.18
N ARG A 274 27.16 19.32 15.02
CA ARG A 274 27.22 19.17 16.48
C ARG A 274 26.22 18.13 16.97
N THR A 275 24.99 18.11 16.44
CA THR A 275 23.98 17.12 16.80
C THR A 275 24.41 15.71 16.36
N ILE A 276 24.96 15.54 15.15
CA ILE A 276 25.52 14.26 14.69
C ILE A 276 26.63 13.78 15.64
N ASP A 277 27.53 14.67 16.06
CA ASP A 277 28.64 14.32 16.94
C ASP A 277 28.18 13.84 18.33
N THR A 278 26.98 14.25 18.78
CA THR A 278 26.39 13.79 20.05
C THR A 278 25.83 12.37 20.01
N LEU A 279 25.68 11.76 18.82
CA LEU A 279 25.15 10.41 18.68
C LEU A 279 26.20 9.37 19.11
N GLU A 280 25.74 8.35 19.85
CA GLU A 280 26.61 7.34 20.46
C GLU A 280 27.13 6.32 19.43
N ASP A 281 26.30 5.94 18.46
CA ASP A 281 26.61 4.90 17.48
C ASP A 281 27.39 5.46 16.27
N PRO A 282 28.62 4.97 16.00
CA PRO A 282 29.43 5.45 14.87
C PRO A 282 28.80 5.21 13.49
N LEU A 283 28.10 4.09 13.31
CA LEU A 283 27.45 3.76 12.04
C LEU A 283 26.21 4.63 11.82
N GLN A 284 25.50 5.01 12.88
CA GLN A 284 24.41 5.97 12.85
C GLN A 284 24.88 7.36 12.43
N ARG A 285 26.03 7.82 12.96
CA ARG A 285 26.65 9.08 12.55
C ARG A 285 27.05 9.07 11.07
N ASP A 286 27.75 8.01 10.64
CA ASP A 286 28.18 7.85 9.25
C ASP A 286 26.99 7.82 8.29
N PHE A 287 25.94 7.08 8.63
CA PHE A 287 24.71 7.00 7.83
C PHE A 287 24.03 8.38 7.65
N ILE A 288 23.84 9.12 8.75
CA ILE A 288 23.19 10.43 8.71
C ILE A 288 24.08 11.44 7.95
N ALA A 289 25.39 11.43 8.20
CA ALA A 289 26.34 12.32 7.53
C ALA A 289 26.35 12.12 6.00
N LYS A 290 26.24 10.88 5.51
CA LYS A 290 26.11 10.58 4.08
C LYS A 290 24.84 11.17 3.47
N CYS A 291 23.71 11.12 4.19
CA CYS A 291 22.44 11.70 3.73
C CYS A 291 22.51 13.24 3.66
N LEU A 292 23.24 13.85 4.60
CA LEU A 292 23.35 15.30 4.77
C LEU A 292 24.60 15.91 4.11
N ALA A 293 25.20 15.21 3.13
CA ALA A 293 26.33 15.75 2.38
C ALA A 293 25.92 17.05 1.65
N SER A 294 26.78 18.07 1.69
CA SER A 294 26.52 19.36 1.04
C SER A 294 26.42 19.22 -0.48
N ASP A 295 27.22 18.34 -1.08
CA ASP A 295 27.14 18.02 -2.50
C ASP A 295 26.01 17.00 -2.76
N PRO A 296 24.98 17.35 -3.56
CA PRO A 296 23.89 16.43 -3.89
C PRO A 296 24.37 15.15 -4.59
N ALA A 297 25.43 15.22 -5.39
CA ALA A 297 25.97 14.06 -6.10
C ALA A 297 26.71 13.08 -5.17
N ALA A 298 27.12 13.54 -4.00
CA ALA A 298 27.75 12.70 -2.98
C ALA A 298 26.73 11.97 -2.09
N ARG A 299 25.44 12.34 -2.16
CA ARG A 299 24.37 11.68 -1.40
C ARG A 299 24.04 10.34 -2.08
N PRO A 300 24.09 9.20 -1.36
CA PRO A 300 23.70 7.91 -1.93
C PRO A 300 22.21 7.89 -2.29
N ALA A 301 21.83 7.09 -3.28
CA ALA A 301 20.43 6.91 -3.61
C ALA A 301 19.68 6.22 -2.45
N ALA A 302 18.36 6.43 -2.33
CA ALA A 302 17.55 5.78 -1.28
C ALA A 302 17.73 4.26 -1.26
N ARG A 303 17.86 3.64 -2.44
CA ARG A 303 18.16 2.21 -2.60
C ARG A 303 19.52 1.83 -2.02
N GLU A 304 20.56 2.64 -2.21
CA GLU A 304 21.91 2.36 -1.70
C GLU A 304 21.96 2.47 -0.17
N LEU A 305 21.23 3.42 0.40
CA LEU A 305 21.12 3.58 1.86
C LEU A 305 20.50 2.36 2.54
N LEU A 306 19.57 1.65 1.89
CA LEU A 306 19.01 0.38 2.41
C LEU A 306 20.07 -0.71 2.60
N PHE A 307 21.19 -0.65 1.87
CA PHE A 307 22.32 -1.58 2.00
C PHE A 307 23.43 -1.07 2.93
N HIS A 308 23.21 0.07 3.59
CA HIS A 308 24.19 0.58 4.55
C HIS A 308 24.37 -0.44 5.70
N PRO A 309 25.61 -0.69 6.19
CA PRO A 309 25.88 -1.67 7.26
C PRO A 309 25.07 -1.45 8.54
N LEU A 310 24.64 -0.21 8.79
CA LEU A 310 23.77 0.13 9.91
C LEU A 310 22.37 -0.52 9.80
N LEU A 311 21.77 -0.50 8.61
CA LEU A 311 20.39 -0.96 8.39
C LEU A 311 20.35 -2.43 7.94
N PHE A 312 21.32 -2.84 7.12
CA PHE A 312 21.39 -4.18 6.57
C PHE A 312 22.10 -5.14 7.54
N GLU A 313 21.42 -5.50 8.62
CA GLU A 313 21.92 -6.41 9.67
C GLU A 313 21.29 -7.83 9.59
N VAL A 314 20.66 -8.18 8.45
CA VAL A 314 19.97 -9.47 8.28
C VAL A 314 20.69 -10.34 7.25
N HIS A 315 21.01 -11.57 7.66
CA HIS A 315 21.46 -12.61 6.73
C HIS A 315 20.40 -12.78 5.65
N SER A 316 20.74 -12.50 4.39
CA SER A 316 19.79 -12.44 3.27
C SER A 316 18.92 -13.70 3.15
N LEU A 317 19.45 -14.85 3.55
CA LEU A 317 18.74 -16.13 3.58
C LEU A 317 17.62 -16.19 4.63
N LYS A 318 17.82 -15.64 5.83
CA LYS A 318 16.79 -15.61 6.89
C LYS A 318 15.62 -14.73 6.49
N LEU A 319 15.90 -13.58 5.88
CA LEU A 319 14.87 -12.69 5.37
C LEU A 319 14.11 -13.32 4.19
N LEU A 320 14.84 -13.91 3.25
CA LEU A 320 14.26 -14.62 2.10
C LEU A 320 13.33 -15.75 2.57
N ALA A 321 13.78 -16.57 3.52
CA ALA A 321 12.99 -17.66 4.07
C ALA A 321 11.68 -17.16 4.71
N ALA A 322 11.73 -16.08 5.49
CA ALA A 322 10.54 -15.50 6.10
C ALA A 322 9.53 -14.99 5.07
N HIS A 323 9.99 -14.35 3.99
CA HIS A 323 9.12 -13.92 2.89
C HIS A 323 8.48 -15.09 2.14
N VAL A 324 9.25 -16.15 1.88
CA VAL A 324 8.71 -17.37 1.27
C VAL A 324 7.64 -17.97 2.18
N LEU A 325 7.88 -18.02 3.49
CA LEU A 325 6.90 -18.50 4.47
C LEU A 325 5.61 -17.66 4.46
N VAL A 326 5.71 -16.33 4.53
CA VAL A 326 4.56 -15.40 4.50
C VAL A 326 3.74 -15.54 3.22
N ASN A 327 4.39 -15.67 2.06
CA ASN A 327 3.73 -15.76 0.76
C ASN A 327 3.13 -17.16 0.48
N THR A 328 3.64 -18.20 1.13
CA THR A 328 3.17 -19.58 0.94
C THR A 328 2.08 -19.95 1.94
N SER A 329 2.09 -19.38 3.16
CA SER A 329 1.10 -19.65 4.20
C SER A 329 -0.07 -18.66 4.14
N GLY A 330 -1.03 -18.96 3.26
CA GLY A 330 -2.39 -18.43 3.37
C GLY A 330 -3.03 -18.93 4.67
N SER A 331 -3.03 -18.12 5.71
CA SER A 331 -3.90 -18.24 6.91
C SER A 331 -3.66 -19.39 7.92
N SER A 332 -2.46 -19.96 8.07
CA SER A 332 -2.22 -20.80 9.26
C SER A 332 -0.79 -20.78 9.79
N GLU A 333 -0.53 -19.87 10.74
CA GLU A 333 0.70 -19.89 11.54
C GLU A 333 0.66 -20.97 12.63
N SER A 334 -0.54 -21.37 13.09
CA SER A 334 -0.71 -22.37 14.16
C SER A 334 -0.39 -23.81 13.72
N ILE A 335 -0.49 -24.15 12.43
CA ILE A 335 -0.26 -25.53 11.98
C ILE A 335 1.24 -25.84 11.90
N MET A 336 2.11 -24.86 11.65
CA MET A 336 3.52 -25.16 11.38
C MET A 336 4.31 -25.51 12.65
N ASP A 337 4.11 -24.79 13.75
CA ASP A 337 4.87 -25.05 14.98
C ASP A 337 4.47 -26.40 15.62
N ASP A 338 3.16 -26.68 15.67
CA ASP A 338 2.60 -27.93 16.19
C ASP A 338 2.96 -29.16 15.34
N VAL A 339 3.02 -29.00 14.00
CA VAL A 339 3.35 -30.10 13.08
C VAL A 339 4.87 -30.34 13.01
N VAL A 340 5.68 -29.28 13.03
CA VAL A 340 7.15 -29.41 13.02
C VAL A 340 7.64 -30.00 14.34
N GLN A 341 7.07 -29.59 15.47
CA GLN A 341 7.45 -30.11 16.78
C GLN A 341 6.95 -31.55 17.04
N ARG A 342 5.87 -31.98 16.36
CA ARG A 342 5.39 -33.38 16.38
C ARG A 342 6.12 -34.31 15.40
N LEU A 343 6.64 -33.80 14.28
CA LEU A 343 7.30 -34.62 13.25
C LEU A 343 8.82 -34.72 13.45
N TYR A 344 9.45 -33.74 14.07
CA TYR A 344 10.91 -33.69 14.22
C TYR A 344 11.32 -33.72 15.70
N GLY A 345 11.85 -34.86 16.14
CA GLY A 345 12.47 -34.99 17.45
C GLY A 345 13.82 -34.25 17.53
N PRO A 346 14.34 -33.97 18.74
CA PRO A 346 15.56 -33.16 18.95
C PRO A 346 16.80 -33.69 18.23
N ASP A 347 16.87 -34.99 17.95
CA ASP A 347 17.98 -35.63 17.24
C ASP A 347 17.83 -35.66 15.71
N THR A 348 16.76 -35.09 15.15
CA THR A 348 16.55 -35.10 13.70
C THR A 348 17.62 -34.29 12.99
N VAL A 349 18.36 -34.93 12.08
CA VAL A 349 19.35 -34.28 11.22
C VAL A 349 18.64 -33.47 10.14
N MET A 350 18.82 -32.14 10.17
CA MET A 350 18.20 -31.21 9.23
C MET A 350 19.11 -30.91 8.02
N ALA A 351 20.42 -31.05 8.19
CA ALA A 351 21.40 -30.90 7.11
C ALA A 351 22.64 -31.76 7.37
N GLU A 352 23.23 -32.29 6.29
CA GLU A 352 24.51 -32.99 6.33
C GLU A 352 25.39 -32.53 5.17
N ILE A 353 26.63 -32.15 5.49
CA ILE A 353 27.63 -31.79 4.48
C ILE A 353 28.74 -32.84 4.49
N HIS A 354 28.92 -33.45 3.33
CA HIS A 354 29.97 -34.43 3.08
C HIS A 354 31.19 -33.73 2.47
N SER A 355 32.31 -33.73 3.19
CA SER A 355 33.56 -33.20 2.65
C SER A 355 34.31 -34.29 1.88
N LYS A 356 34.91 -33.97 0.73
CA LYS A 356 35.67 -34.93 -0.07
C LYS A 356 36.99 -35.27 0.65
N GLY A 357 36.94 -36.28 1.53
CA GLY A 357 38.11 -36.84 2.22
C GLY A 357 38.09 -36.78 3.75
N GLY A 358 36.96 -36.44 4.40
CA GLY A 358 36.85 -36.39 5.87
C GLY A 358 35.42 -36.59 6.38
N GLU A 359 35.26 -36.66 7.71
CA GLU A 359 34.00 -36.91 8.44
C GLU A 359 32.84 -36.00 7.96
N SER A 360 31.65 -36.59 7.84
CA SER A 360 30.44 -35.83 7.52
C SER A 360 30.04 -34.96 8.70
N LYS A 361 29.72 -33.70 8.42
CA LYS A 361 29.26 -32.76 9.44
C LYS A 361 27.74 -32.70 9.38
N GLN A 362 27.09 -33.11 10.47
CA GLN A 362 25.64 -33.14 10.61
C GLN A 362 25.19 -31.98 11.50
N TRP A 363 24.04 -31.39 11.16
CA TRP A 363 23.34 -30.39 11.97
C TRP A 363 21.96 -30.93 12.33
N LYS A 364 21.74 -31.13 13.63
CA LYS A 364 20.48 -31.59 14.20
C LYS A 364 19.60 -30.40 14.57
N ILE A 365 18.31 -30.65 14.73
CA ILE A 365 17.36 -29.61 15.17
C ILE A 365 17.73 -29.06 16.58
N SER A 366 18.30 -29.89 17.46
CA SER A 366 18.85 -29.45 18.76
C SER A 366 20.03 -28.49 18.66
N ASP A 367 20.73 -28.48 17.53
CA ASP A 367 21.90 -27.61 17.32
C ASP A 367 21.48 -26.20 16.89
N VAL A 368 20.19 -26.00 16.59
CA VAL A 368 19.62 -24.71 16.23
C VAL A 368 19.11 -24.03 17.51
N PRO A 369 19.60 -22.82 17.85
CA PRO A 369 19.07 -22.08 19.00
C PRO A 369 17.57 -21.83 18.82
N ILE A 370 16.78 -22.09 19.87
CA ILE A 370 15.36 -21.72 19.89
C ILE A 370 15.27 -20.21 19.66
N ALA A 371 14.73 -19.83 18.52
CA ALA A 371 14.59 -18.43 18.16
C ALA A 371 13.37 -17.85 18.90
N GLU A 372 13.56 -17.35 20.13
CA GLU A 372 12.53 -16.74 20.98
C GLU A 372 11.78 -15.53 20.35
N LYS A 373 12.05 -15.20 19.08
CA LYS A 373 11.49 -14.05 18.35
C LYS A 373 11.21 -14.36 16.87
N LEU A 374 11.17 -15.62 16.45
CA LEU A 374 10.94 -15.95 15.04
C LEU A 374 9.52 -15.58 14.60
N GLU A 375 8.51 -15.83 15.43
CA GLU A 375 7.11 -15.44 15.18
C GLU A 375 7.00 -13.93 14.96
N LYS A 376 7.48 -13.14 15.91
CA LYS A 376 7.52 -11.68 15.77
C LYS A 376 8.28 -11.24 14.52
N PHE A 377 9.36 -11.92 14.14
CA PHE A 377 10.11 -11.59 12.93
C PHE A 377 9.33 -11.94 11.64
N VAL A 378 8.63 -13.07 11.59
CA VAL A 378 7.78 -13.48 10.45
C VAL A 378 6.54 -12.58 10.35
N GLU A 379 5.93 -12.24 11.48
CA GLU A 379 4.84 -11.27 11.58
C GLU A 379 5.32 -9.87 11.15
N ASP A 380 6.51 -9.47 11.60
CA ASP A 380 7.13 -8.23 11.16
C ASP A 380 7.33 -8.24 9.61
N VAL A 381 7.80 -9.36 9.03
CA VAL A 381 7.90 -9.54 7.57
C VAL A 381 6.53 -9.48 6.88
N ARG A 382 5.50 -10.11 7.45
CA ARG A 382 4.11 -10.11 6.96
C ARG A 382 3.53 -8.69 6.89
N TYR A 383 3.81 -7.88 7.90
CA TYR A 383 3.42 -6.47 7.94
C TYR A 383 4.38 -5.54 7.19
N GLY A 384 5.36 -6.09 6.46
CA GLY A 384 6.24 -5.31 5.58
C GLY A 384 7.34 -4.54 6.31
N ILE A 385 7.73 -4.93 7.51
CA ILE A 385 8.80 -4.28 8.29
C ILE A 385 10.18 -4.60 7.75
N TYR A 386 10.35 -5.81 7.26
CA TYR A 386 11.55 -6.23 6.55
C TYR A 386 11.17 -6.59 5.12
N PRO A 387 10.99 -5.64 4.21
CA PRO A 387 10.64 -5.96 2.82
C PRO A 387 11.83 -6.60 2.08
N LEU A 388 11.58 -7.52 1.14
CA LEU A 388 12.61 -8.14 0.26
C LEU A 388 13.11 -7.19 -0.86
N THR A 389 12.97 -5.87 -0.66
CA THR A 389 13.21 -4.81 -1.64
C THR A 389 14.67 -4.71 -2.13
N ALA A 390 15.57 -5.49 -1.54
CA ALA A 390 16.94 -5.67 -2.00
C ALA A 390 17.09 -6.58 -3.24
N PHE A 391 16.19 -7.56 -3.45
CA PHE A 391 16.38 -8.62 -4.45
C PHE A 391 15.24 -8.79 -5.45
N ILE A 392 14.11 -8.12 -5.23
CA ILE A 392 13.00 -8.08 -6.18
C ILE A 392 12.85 -6.62 -6.60
N SER A 393 13.38 -6.30 -7.79
CA SER A 393 12.91 -5.13 -8.52
C SER A 393 11.43 -5.40 -8.75
N ARG A 394 10.54 -4.69 -8.04
CA ARG A 394 9.18 -4.60 -8.52
C ARG A 394 9.30 -3.93 -9.87
N THR A 395 8.99 -4.68 -10.93
CA THR A 395 8.61 -4.10 -12.20
C THR A 395 7.57 -3.02 -11.87
N PRO A 396 7.69 -1.79 -12.38
CA PRO A 396 6.61 -0.82 -12.24
C PRO A 396 5.32 -1.52 -12.67
N PRO A 397 4.18 -1.25 -12.00
CA PRO A 397 2.92 -1.85 -12.42
C PRO A 397 2.80 -1.63 -13.93
N PRO A 398 2.45 -2.66 -14.73
CA PRO A 398 2.03 -2.39 -16.09
C PRO A 398 0.93 -1.33 -16.00
N GLN A 399 1.02 -0.28 -16.82
CA GLN A 399 0.06 0.82 -16.85
C GLN A 399 -1.35 0.27 -16.66
N GLN A 400 -1.96 0.48 -15.49
CA GLN A 400 -3.38 0.24 -15.34
C GLN A 400 -4.07 1.30 -16.18
N ARG A 401 -4.42 0.92 -17.42
CA ARG A 401 -5.28 1.71 -18.27
C ARG A 401 -6.63 1.85 -17.55
N GLY A 402 -7.19 3.05 -17.61
CA GLY A 402 -8.35 3.44 -16.83
C GLY A 402 -9.50 2.46 -17.01
N ARG A 403 -10.23 2.23 -15.91
CA ARG A 403 -11.49 1.49 -15.87
C ARG A 403 -12.42 1.95 -16.99
N ALA A 404 -12.96 1.01 -17.77
CA ALA A 404 -14.12 1.30 -18.61
C ALA A 404 -15.29 1.78 -17.72
N ILE A 405 -15.89 2.90 -18.12
CA ILE A 405 -17.15 3.41 -17.57
C ILE A 405 -18.23 2.41 -17.98
N SER A 406 -19.08 2.00 -17.04
CA SER A 406 -20.25 1.16 -17.34
C SER A 406 -21.13 1.88 -18.38
N PRO A 407 -21.50 1.26 -19.51
CA PRO A 407 -22.34 1.91 -20.48
C PRO A 407 -23.77 1.99 -19.94
N GLU A 408 -24.16 3.14 -19.39
CA GLU A 408 -25.57 3.52 -19.41
C GLU A 408 -25.92 3.96 -20.83
N ALA A 409 -26.84 3.21 -21.44
CA ALA A 409 -27.55 3.48 -22.69
C ALA A 409 -26.68 3.85 -23.91
N ALA A 410 -26.27 2.83 -24.66
CA ALA A 410 -25.65 2.99 -25.97
C ALA A 410 -26.63 3.61 -26.98
N ASP A 411 -26.22 4.73 -27.59
CA ASP A 411 -26.52 5.00 -29.00
C ASP A 411 -25.24 4.88 -29.82
N SER A 412 -25.35 4.08 -30.87
CA SER A 412 -24.27 3.49 -31.66
C SER A 412 -23.51 4.50 -32.52
N VAL A 413 -22.18 4.55 -32.38
CA VAL A 413 -21.27 4.97 -33.45
C VAL A 413 -20.06 4.03 -33.47
N LYS A 414 -20.00 3.17 -34.50
CA LYS A 414 -18.86 2.28 -34.77
C LYS A 414 -17.62 3.11 -35.14
N SER A 415 -16.55 3.00 -34.37
CA SER A 415 -15.20 3.42 -34.79
C SER A 415 -14.37 2.17 -35.13
N VAL A 416 -13.59 2.24 -36.22
CA VAL A 416 -12.84 1.13 -36.82
C VAL A 416 -11.39 1.16 -36.33
N THR A 417 -11.21 1.05 -35.02
CA THR A 417 -9.88 0.85 -34.42
C THR A 417 -10.06 -0.11 -33.25
N PRO A 418 -9.35 -1.25 -33.19
CA PRO A 418 -9.51 -2.18 -32.08
C PRO A 418 -9.00 -1.51 -30.80
N GLU A 419 -9.92 -1.16 -29.90
CA GLU A 419 -9.59 -0.77 -28.53
C GLU A 419 -8.80 -1.91 -27.87
N PRO A 420 -7.73 -1.61 -27.12
CA PRO A 420 -6.97 -2.65 -26.43
C PRO A 420 -7.85 -3.27 -25.34
N LEU A 421 -8.10 -4.58 -25.43
CA LEU A 421 -8.92 -5.32 -24.46
C LEU A 421 -8.26 -5.31 -23.08
N ASP A 422 -9.04 -4.95 -22.05
CA ASP A 422 -8.61 -4.93 -20.65
C ASP A 422 -8.33 -6.36 -20.15
N VAL A 423 -7.16 -6.58 -19.57
CA VAL A 423 -6.75 -7.88 -19.01
C VAL A 423 -7.10 -7.93 -17.52
N GLU A 424 -7.77 -8.98 -17.06
CA GLU A 424 -8.10 -9.17 -15.65
C GLU A 424 -6.85 -9.52 -14.84
N MET A 425 -6.52 -8.70 -13.84
CA MET A 425 -5.30 -8.81 -13.05
C MET A 425 -5.50 -9.57 -11.74
N ARG A 426 -6.74 -9.82 -11.33
CA ARG A 426 -7.08 -10.47 -10.05
C ARG A 426 -7.11 -11.98 -10.19
N ARG A 427 -6.59 -12.68 -9.17
CA ARG A 427 -6.59 -14.16 -9.14
C ARG A 427 -7.88 -14.68 -8.54
N ILE A 428 -8.34 -15.82 -9.05
CA ILE A 428 -9.50 -16.54 -8.51
C ILE A 428 -9.06 -17.33 -7.27
N VAL A 429 -9.65 -17.03 -6.12
CA VAL A 429 -9.44 -17.76 -4.85
C VAL A 429 -10.45 -18.88 -4.68
N ASN A 430 -11.70 -18.68 -5.12
CA ASN A 430 -12.73 -19.71 -5.09
C ASN A 430 -13.61 -19.62 -6.35
N MET A 431 -14.09 -20.76 -6.85
CA MET A 431 -14.91 -20.81 -8.05
C MET A 431 -15.92 -21.95 -7.99
N MET A 432 -17.12 -21.71 -8.50
CA MET A 432 -18.17 -22.70 -8.68
C MET A 432 -18.82 -22.51 -10.04
N CYS A 433 -19.06 -23.61 -10.74
CA CYS A 433 -19.78 -23.60 -12.01
C CYS A 433 -21.02 -24.49 -11.89
N ASN A 434 -22.15 -24.01 -12.39
CA ASN A 434 -23.40 -24.76 -12.44
C ASN A 434 -24.01 -24.66 -13.85
N VAL A 435 -24.42 -25.79 -14.40
CA VAL A 435 -25.05 -25.85 -15.72
C VAL A 435 -26.42 -26.51 -15.59
N LYS A 436 -27.46 -25.83 -16.06
CA LYS A 436 -28.86 -26.31 -16.01
C LYS A 436 -29.50 -26.25 -17.40
N PRO A 437 -30.36 -27.22 -17.76
CA PRO A 437 -31.18 -27.10 -18.97
C PRO A 437 -32.20 -25.97 -18.80
N LYS A 438 -32.45 -25.22 -19.87
CA LYS A 438 -33.48 -24.19 -19.90
C LYS A 438 -34.86 -24.84 -20.08
N GLU A 439 -35.89 -24.33 -19.40
CA GLU A 439 -37.21 -24.98 -19.30
C GLU A 439 -37.97 -25.13 -20.64
N ASP A 440 -37.57 -24.40 -21.70
CA ASP A 440 -38.28 -24.37 -23.00
C ASP A 440 -37.38 -24.64 -24.24
N GLY A 441 -36.23 -25.32 -24.12
CA GLY A 441 -35.36 -25.57 -25.29
C GLY A 441 -34.21 -26.57 -25.08
N CYS A 442 -33.38 -26.74 -26.13
CA CYS A 442 -32.17 -27.60 -26.09
C CYS A 442 -30.94 -26.86 -25.53
N ASP A 443 -31.07 -25.59 -25.16
CA ASP A 443 -29.97 -24.74 -24.71
C ASP A 443 -29.68 -24.92 -23.22
N LEU A 444 -28.39 -24.94 -22.86
CA LEU A 444 -27.92 -25.02 -21.48
C LEU A 444 -27.65 -23.60 -20.95
N LEU A 445 -27.99 -23.34 -19.69
CA LEU A 445 -27.63 -22.12 -19.00
C LEU A 445 -26.51 -22.41 -18.00
N MET A 446 -25.36 -21.77 -18.19
CA MET A 446 -24.23 -21.84 -17.27
C MET A 446 -24.20 -20.62 -16.37
N THR A 447 -23.99 -20.86 -15.08
CA THR A 447 -23.70 -19.84 -14.08
C THR A 447 -22.35 -20.12 -13.45
N LEU A 448 -21.43 -19.17 -13.56
CA LEU A 448 -20.09 -19.21 -12.98
C LEU A 448 -20.02 -18.18 -11.83
N LEU A 449 -19.68 -18.66 -10.64
CA LEU A 449 -19.49 -17.85 -9.43
C LEU A 449 -18.00 -17.83 -9.10
N LEU A 450 -17.40 -16.65 -9.09
CA LEU A 450 -15.98 -16.43 -8.87
C LEU A 450 -15.78 -15.53 -7.65
N ARG A 451 -14.88 -15.94 -6.76
CA ARG A 451 -14.35 -15.14 -5.65
C ARG A 451 -12.93 -14.76 -6.00
N MET A 452 -12.68 -13.47 -6.13
CA MET A 452 -11.35 -12.93 -6.42
C MET A 452 -10.55 -12.73 -5.12
N ASP A 453 -9.24 -12.58 -5.24
CA ASP A 453 -8.28 -12.36 -4.14
C ASP A 453 -8.49 -11.04 -3.38
N ASP A 454 -9.05 -10.03 -4.05
CA ASP A 454 -9.54 -8.78 -3.45
C ASP A 454 -10.89 -8.92 -2.71
N LYS A 455 -11.38 -10.15 -2.52
CA LYS A 455 -12.69 -10.47 -1.91
C LYS A 455 -13.90 -10.08 -2.78
N MET A 456 -13.72 -9.68 -4.03
CA MET A 456 -14.83 -9.40 -4.94
C MET A 456 -15.52 -10.71 -5.36
N ASN A 457 -16.86 -10.67 -5.41
CA ASN A 457 -17.68 -11.77 -5.92
C ASN A 457 -18.21 -11.41 -7.31
N ARG A 458 -17.96 -12.26 -8.29
CA ARG A 458 -18.46 -12.11 -9.65
C ARG A 458 -19.34 -13.29 -10.02
N GLN A 459 -20.54 -12.99 -10.49
CA GLN A 459 -21.46 -13.98 -11.02
C GLN A 459 -21.65 -13.73 -12.52
N LEU A 460 -21.28 -14.69 -13.34
CA LEU A 460 -21.43 -14.66 -14.79
C LEU A 460 -22.48 -15.69 -15.18
N THR A 461 -23.40 -15.31 -16.04
CA THR A 461 -24.42 -16.22 -16.57
C THR A 461 -24.47 -16.11 -18.07
N CYS A 462 -24.33 -17.22 -18.78
CA CYS A 462 -24.40 -17.26 -20.23
C CYS A 462 -25.16 -18.51 -20.71
N GLN A 463 -25.71 -18.42 -21.92
CA GLN A 463 -26.28 -19.56 -22.62
C GLN A 463 -25.15 -20.29 -23.35
N ILE A 464 -25.22 -21.62 -23.36
CA ILE A 464 -24.23 -22.51 -23.98
C ILE A 464 -24.96 -23.39 -24.99
N SER A 465 -24.43 -23.44 -26.20
CA SER A 465 -24.87 -24.30 -27.29
C SER A 465 -24.11 -25.64 -27.32
N SER A 466 -24.52 -26.57 -28.17
CA SER A 466 -23.83 -27.87 -28.33
C SER A 466 -22.42 -27.76 -28.91
N ASP A 467 -22.10 -26.64 -29.54
CA ASP A 467 -20.82 -26.41 -30.24
C ASP A 467 -19.78 -25.72 -29.31
N ASP A 468 -20.22 -25.24 -28.15
CA ASP A 468 -19.37 -24.57 -27.18
C ASP A 468 -18.58 -25.59 -26.34
N THR A 469 -17.26 -25.49 -26.40
CA THR A 469 -16.37 -26.30 -25.56
C THR A 469 -15.87 -25.51 -24.36
N ALA A 470 -15.55 -26.20 -23.27
CA ALA A 470 -15.02 -25.58 -22.05
C ALA A 470 -13.76 -24.73 -22.33
N VAL A 471 -12.93 -25.14 -23.29
CA VAL A 471 -11.73 -24.41 -23.72
C VAL A 471 -12.09 -23.11 -24.44
N MET A 472 -13.10 -23.13 -25.31
CA MET A 472 -13.53 -21.91 -26.02
C MET A 472 -14.12 -20.89 -25.03
N LEU A 473 -14.98 -21.37 -24.12
CA LEU A 473 -15.60 -20.51 -23.11
C LEU A 473 -14.57 -19.90 -22.15
N SER A 474 -13.57 -20.68 -21.71
CA SER A 474 -12.52 -20.14 -20.83
C SER A 474 -11.58 -19.17 -21.55
N GLN A 475 -11.27 -19.42 -22.83
CA GLN A 475 -10.51 -18.49 -23.69
C GLN A 475 -11.26 -17.18 -23.85
N GLU A 476 -12.57 -17.22 -24.07
CA GLU A 476 -13.41 -16.04 -24.18
C GLU A 476 -13.48 -15.27 -22.85
N LEU A 477 -13.58 -15.95 -21.71
CA LEU A 477 -13.53 -15.32 -20.39
C LEU A 477 -12.21 -14.59 -20.11
N VAL A 478 -11.08 -15.13 -20.58
CA VAL A 478 -9.77 -14.44 -20.51
C VAL A 478 -9.75 -13.26 -21.47
N HIS A 479 -10.19 -13.48 -22.71
CA HIS A 479 -10.21 -12.47 -23.77
C HIS A 479 -11.05 -11.25 -23.38
N LEU A 480 -12.21 -11.47 -22.76
CA LEU A 480 -13.12 -10.42 -22.30
C LEU A 480 -12.72 -9.82 -20.94
N GLY A 481 -11.60 -10.24 -20.35
CA GLY A 481 -11.12 -9.68 -19.09
C GLY A 481 -11.99 -10.04 -17.88
N PHE A 482 -12.66 -11.20 -17.89
CA PHE A 482 -13.44 -11.68 -16.75
C PHE A 482 -12.62 -12.52 -15.77
N ILE A 483 -11.59 -13.21 -16.27
CA ILE A 483 -10.69 -14.06 -15.50
C ILE A 483 -9.23 -13.85 -15.95
N HIS A 484 -8.29 -14.03 -15.02
CA HIS A 484 -6.87 -13.92 -15.32
C HIS A 484 -6.37 -15.10 -16.18
N GLU A 485 -5.46 -14.88 -17.12
CA GLU A 485 -4.93 -15.89 -18.06
C GLU A 485 -4.42 -17.15 -17.35
N THR A 486 -3.66 -16.99 -16.27
CA THR A 486 -3.15 -18.12 -15.47
C THR A 486 -4.21 -18.94 -14.72
N ASP A 487 -5.46 -18.46 -14.61
CA ASP A 487 -6.57 -19.22 -14.02
C ASP A 487 -7.40 -19.96 -15.09
N GLN A 488 -7.10 -19.75 -16.38
CA GLN A 488 -7.81 -20.32 -17.51
C GLN A 488 -7.91 -21.86 -17.44
N ASP A 489 -6.82 -22.57 -17.19
CA ASP A 489 -6.82 -24.04 -17.16
C ASP A 489 -7.72 -24.60 -16.05
N LYS A 490 -7.75 -23.92 -14.90
CA LYS A 490 -8.59 -24.30 -13.77
C LYS A 490 -10.06 -24.07 -14.07
N VAL A 491 -10.39 -22.92 -14.66
CA VAL A 491 -11.76 -22.59 -15.07
C VAL A 491 -12.23 -23.52 -16.20
N THR A 492 -11.36 -23.85 -17.15
CA THR A 492 -11.63 -24.83 -18.22
C THR A 492 -12.03 -26.17 -17.62
N SER A 493 -11.21 -26.71 -16.70
CA SER A 493 -11.49 -27.99 -16.05
C SER A 493 -12.81 -27.97 -15.28
N LEU A 494 -13.10 -26.87 -14.58
CA LEU A 494 -14.34 -26.68 -13.83
C LEU A 494 -15.58 -26.65 -14.74
N ILE A 495 -15.51 -25.95 -15.88
CA ILE A 495 -16.60 -25.90 -16.86
C ILE A 495 -16.80 -27.29 -17.49
N GLU A 496 -15.71 -27.97 -17.82
CA GLU A 496 -15.78 -29.31 -18.41
C GLU A 496 -16.43 -30.34 -17.48
N ASP A 497 -16.11 -30.28 -16.18
CA ASP A 497 -16.73 -31.13 -15.16
C ASP A 497 -18.21 -30.80 -14.95
N ALA A 498 -18.59 -29.51 -14.98
CA ALA A 498 -19.98 -29.09 -14.89
C ALA A 498 -20.81 -29.55 -16.10
N LEU A 499 -20.26 -29.44 -17.31
CA LEU A 499 -20.89 -29.94 -18.54
C LEU A 499 -21.03 -31.47 -18.52
N ARG A 500 -20.00 -32.20 -18.06
CA ARG A 500 -20.05 -33.66 -17.90
C ARG A 500 -21.07 -34.10 -16.86
N SER A 501 -21.17 -33.38 -15.74
CA SER A 501 -22.16 -33.64 -14.69
C SER A 501 -23.59 -33.48 -15.21
N CYS A 502 -23.86 -32.42 -15.99
CA CYS A 502 -25.15 -32.19 -16.64
C CYS A 502 -25.47 -33.27 -17.70
N GLY A 503 -24.46 -33.67 -18.50
CA GLY A 503 -24.61 -34.74 -19.51
C GLY A 503 -24.97 -36.11 -18.92
N LYS A 504 -24.44 -36.44 -17.74
CA LYS A 504 -24.81 -37.68 -17.01
C LYS A 504 -26.26 -37.65 -16.51
N SER A 505 -26.77 -36.48 -16.11
CA SER A 505 -28.18 -36.31 -15.73
C SER A 505 -29.14 -36.47 -16.93
N ASN A 506 -28.72 -36.07 -18.13
CA ASN A 506 -29.49 -36.25 -19.37
C ASN A 506 -29.39 -37.67 -19.98
N ALA A 507 -28.35 -38.44 -19.67
CA ALA A 507 -28.24 -39.84 -20.10
C ALA A 507 -29.18 -40.78 -19.30
N ILE A 508 -29.53 -40.40 -18.07
CA ILE A 508 -30.49 -41.16 -17.24
C ILE A 508 -31.95 -40.93 -17.71
N SER A 509 -32.23 -39.85 -18.46
CA SER A 509 -33.57 -39.53 -18.97
C SER A 509 -33.82 -39.99 -20.42
N LYS A 510 -32.84 -40.59 -21.10
CA LYS A 510 -32.99 -41.16 -22.46
C LYS A 510 -32.55 -42.61 -22.51
N SER A 511 -33.44 -43.52 -22.12
CA SER A 511 -33.46 -44.89 -22.65
C SER A 511 -34.78 -45.10 -23.41
N PRO A 512 -34.78 -45.50 -24.69
CA PRO A 512 -35.98 -45.95 -25.36
C PRO A 512 -36.25 -47.41 -24.98
N ILE A 513 -37.51 -47.69 -24.65
CA ILE A 513 -38.05 -49.05 -24.61
C ILE A 513 -38.16 -49.52 -26.06
N GLU A 514 -37.34 -50.49 -26.46
CA GLU A 514 -37.70 -51.41 -27.55
C GLU A 514 -37.36 -52.84 -27.09
N GLU A 515 -38.43 -53.58 -26.81
CA GLU A 515 -38.42 -55.02 -26.65
C GLU A 515 -38.00 -55.69 -27.97
N THR A 516 -37.07 -56.63 -27.93
CA THR A 516 -37.22 -57.90 -28.66
C THR A 516 -36.33 -58.99 -28.05
N ASN A 517 -36.92 -60.17 -27.92
CA ASN A 517 -36.40 -61.40 -27.35
C ASN A 517 -35.25 -62.02 -28.15
N GLU A 518 -34.19 -62.50 -27.48
CA GLU A 518 -33.79 -63.94 -27.42
C GLU A 518 -32.48 -64.12 -26.59
N PRO A 519 -32.26 -65.29 -25.94
CA PRO A 519 -31.16 -65.49 -24.98
C PRO A 519 -30.03 -66.40 -25.61
N PRO A 520 -28.97 -66.83 -24.87
CA PRO A 520 -27.59 -66.45 -25.17
C PRO A 520 -26.68 -67.65 -25.56
N LEU A 521 -25.55 -67.41 -26.24
CA LEU A 521 -24.50 -68.44 -26.37
C LEU A 521 -23.07 -67.87 -26.23
N LEU A 522 -22.44 -68.31 -25.12
CA LEU A 522 -21.07 -68.81 -24.93
C LEU A 522 -19.84 -67.96 -25.34
N VAL A 523 -19.09 -67.59 -24.29
CA VAL A 523 -17.61 -67.46 -24.08
C VAL A 523 -16.68 -68.25 -25.04
N PRO A 524 -15.32 -68.06 -25.05
CA PRO A 524 -14.43 -67.01 -24.50
C PRO A 524 -13.24 -66.62 -25.45
N THR A 525 -12.27 -65.82 -24.93
CA THR A 525 -10.82 -65.79 -25.29
C THR A 525 -10.43 -65.18 -26.66
N THR A 526 -9.33 -64.46 -26.90
CA THR A 526 -8.00 -64.35 -26.26
C THR A 526 -7.21 -63.19 -26.89
N SER A 527 -6.42 -62.51 -26.05
CA SER A 527 -5.02 -62.03 -26.23
C SER A 527 -4.47 -61.44 -27.56
N SER A 528 -3.73 -60.34 -27.36
CA SER A 528 -2.38 -60.03 -27.88
C SER A 528 -2.18 -59.60 -29.34
N GLN A 529 -1.64 -58.40 -29.57
CA GLN A 529 -0.21 -58.17 -29.88
C GLN A 529 0.04 -56.75 -30.44
N THR A 530 1.05 -56.11 -29.84
CA THR A 530 2.11 -55.25 -30.39
C THR A 530 2.25 -55.05 -31.92
N ALA A 531 2.44 -53.78 -32.31
CA ALA A 531 3.37 -53.27 -33.35
C ALA A 531 3.45 -51.74 -33.16
N VAL A 532 4.56 -51.09 -32.77
CA VAL A 532 5.83 -50.81 -33.48
C VAL A 532 5.65 -50.18 -34.86
N HIS A 533 6.00 -48.90 -34.99
CA HIS A 533 6.77 -48.21 -36.06
C HIS A 533 6.55 -46.69 -35.88
N SER A 534 7.51 -45.88 -35.40
CA SER A 534 8.78 -45.40 -35.99
C SER A 534 8.62 -44.35 -37.10
N ALA A 535 9.39 -43.27 -36.92
CA ALA A 535 9.85 -42.27 -37.89
C ALA A 535 8.79 -41.25 -38.37
N SER A 536 9.05 -39.94 -38.37
CA SER A 536 10.33 -39.20 -38.42
C SER A 536 10.28 -37.94 -37.57
#